data_AF-A0AB37MW85-F1
#
_entry.id   AF-A0AB37MW85-F1
#
_cell.length_a   1.000
_cell.length_b   1.000
_cell.length_c   1.000
_cell.angle_alpha   90.00
_cell.angle_beta   90.00
_cell.angle_gamma   90.00
#
_symmetry.space_group_name_H-M   'P 1'
#
loop_
_entity.id
_entity.type
_entity.pdbx_description
1 polymer ?
#
loop_
_entity_poly.entity_id
_entity_poly.type
_entity_poly.pdbx_seq_one_letter_code
_entity_poly.pdbx_strand_id
1 'polypeptide(L)'
;MRLGRRFYIALVLIVLLMGIGYVFAPFFAIGQWALFVLAVSALVDGVMLYRIRGIRAFRQCATRFSNGDENTVNIRVESSYPHPVAVEVVDEIPFAFQLRNIDFRMRLQANEGRTITYHLRPTRRGIYSFGRIRVFVAGRMGLLSRRYTCDAPLDVKVYPSYLMLHRYELLAISDNLTELGIKRIRRVGHHTEFEQIKEYVKGDDYRTINWKASARRHELMVNVYQDERSQQIYNVIDKGRIMQQAFRGMTLLDYAINASLVLSYVVMRKEDKAGLVTFNEHFDTFIPASRQPGQMQALLENLYSQQTTFGETDFSSLCVHLNKRVNKRSLLVLYTNFSGIGSLNRQLAYLQQLNRQHRLLVIFFEDAALKEYVATPARDTEGYYRHVIAEKFVFEKRLIVSTLKQHGISSVLTTPENLSVDVINKYLEMKSRSQI
;
A
#
# COMPACT_ATOMS: atom_id res chain seq x y z
N MET A 1 -37.42 13.80 -7.40
CA MET A 1 -37.45 14.60 -8.64
C MET A 1 -36.64 15.86 -8.37
N ARG A 2 -35.79 16.30 -9.30
CA ARG A 2 -35.04 17.56 -9.19
C ARG A 2 -35.38 18.42 -10.39
N LEU A 3 -35.69 19.70 -10.18
CA LEU A 3 -35.88 20.65 -11.27
C LEU A 3 -34.53 21.02 -11.88
N GLY A 4 -34.44 20.99 -13.21
CA GLY A 4 -33.22 21.28 -13.95
C GLY A 4 -32.91 22.77 -13.96
N ARG A 5 -31.65 23.12 -14.23
CA ARG A 5 -31.22 24.53 -14.38
C ARG A 5 -32.01 25.25 -15.48
N ARG A 6 -32.38 24.55 -16.55
CA ARG A 6 -33.17 25.10 -17.67
C ARG A 6 -34.57 25.52 -17.24
N PHE A 7 -35.20 24.76 -16.35
CA PHE A 7 -36.51 25.11 -15.80
C PHE A 7 -36.45 26.43 -15.03
N TYR A 8 -35.46 26.60 -14.15
CA TYR A 8 -35.29 27.84 -13.40
C TYR A 8 -34.95 29.04 -14.29
N ILE A 9 -34.10 28.86 -15.31
CA ILE A 9 -33.80 29.93 -16.27
C ILE A 9 -35.07 30.33 -17.04
N ALA A 10 -35.84 29.37 -17.55
CA ALA A 10 -37.09 29.63 -18.24
C ALA A 10 -38.10 30.33 -17.33
N LEU A 11 -38.24 29.87 -16.08
CA LEU A 11 -39.12 30.48 -15.09
C LEU A 11 -38.73 31.93 -14.79
N VAL A 12 -37.45 32.23 -14.56
CA VAL A 12 -36.97 33.60 -14.32
C VAL A 12 -37.23 34.50 -15.51
N LEU A 13 -36.99 34.03 -16.74
CA LEU A 13 -37.29 34.79 -17.95
C LEU A 13 -38.78 35.08 -18.11
N ILE A 14 -39.64 34.10 -17.79
CA ILE A 14 -41.10 34.29 -17.81
C ILE A 14 -41.53 35.31 -16.76
N VAL A 15 -40.98 35.24 -15.54
CA VAL A 15 -41.28 36.22 -14.48
C VAL A 15 -40.86 37.62 -14.88
N LEU A 16 -39.67 37.80 -15.47
CA LEU A 16 -39.21 39.09 -15.98
C LEU A 16 -40.11 39.62 -17.12
N LEU A 17 -40.52 38.74 -18.03
CA LEU A 17 -41.40 39.09 -19.15
C LEU A 17 -42.80 39.50 -18.69
N MET A 18 -43.35 38.81 -17.68
CA MET A 18 -44.61 39.20 -17.03
C MET A 18 -44.48 40.52 -16.25
N GLY A 19 -43.32 40.77 -15.61
CA GLY A 19 -43.03 42.03 -14.94
C GLY A 19 -43.00 43.23 -15.89
N ILE A 20 -42.37 43.08 -17.06
CA ILE A 20 -42.41 44.09 -18.15
C ILE A 20 -43.84 44.23 -18.70
N GLY A 21 -44.58 43.12 -18.74
CA GLY A 21 -45.99 43.08 -19.13
C GLY A 21 -46.92 43.94 -18.29
N TYR A 22 -46.54 44.27 -17.06
CA TYR A 22 -47.30 45.23 -16.23
C TYR A 22 -47.28 46.65 -16.83
N VAL A 23 -46.20 47.01 -17.51
CA VAL A 23 -46.06 48.30 -18.21
C VAL A 23 -46.61 48.22 -19.63
N PHE A 24 -46.47 47.06 -20.29
CA PHE A 24 -46.92 46.83 -21.66
C PHE A 24 -47.81 45.57 -21.75
N ALA A 25 -49.13 45.77 -21.80
CA ALA A 25 -50.13 44.70 -21.76
C ALA A 25 -49.90 43.47 -22.68
N PRO A 26 -49.37 43.60 -23.92
CA PRO A 26 -49.13 42.45 -24.78
C PRO A 26 -48.12 41.44 -24.20
N PHE A 27 -47.09 41.93 -23.48
CA PHE A 27 -46.07 41.05 -22.90
C PHE A 27 -46.61 40.23 -21.72
N PHE A 28 -47.65 40.71 -21.04
CA PHE A 28 -48.29 39.96 -19.97
C PHE A 28 -49.00 38.70 -20.51
N ALA A 29 -49.75 38.86 -21.61
CA ALA A 29 -50.41 37.73 -22.28
C ALA A 29 -49.40 36.73 -22.85
N ILE A 30 -48.29 37.21 -23.42
CA ILE A 30 -47.19 36.34 -23.90
C ILE A 30 -46.57 35.55 -22.73
N GLY A 31 -46.40 36.20 -21.57
CA GLY A 31 -45.87 35.55 -20.36
C GLY A 31 -46.79 34.45 -19.83
N GLN A 32 -48.12 34.67 -19.83
CA GLN A 32 -49.10 33.65 -19.43
C GLN A 32 -49.06 32.42 -20.36
N TRP A 33 -49.00 32.62 -21.67
CA TRP A 33 -48.83 31.53 -22.64
C TRP A 33 -47.49 30.81 -22.48
N ALA A 34 -46.40 31.54 -22.26
CA ALA A 34 -45.08 30.96 -22.02
C ALA A 34 -45.06 30.10 -20.75
N LEU A 35 -45.75 30.54 -19.69
CA LEU A 35 -45.90 29.77 -18.45
C LEU A 35 -46.70 28.48 -18.69
N PHE A 36 -47.81 28.56 -19.43
CA PHE A 36 -48.60 27.39 -19.79
C PHE A 36 -47.77 26.38 -20.60
N VAL A 37 -47.01 26.85 -21.59
CA VAL A 37 -46.12 26.01 -22.41
C VAL A 37 -45.02 25.37 -21.55
N LEU A 38 -44.42 26.11 -20.60
CA LEU A 38 -43.44 25.57 -19.68
C LEU A 38 -44.05 24.48 -18.79
N ALA A 39 -45.25 24.69 -18.27
CA ALA A 39 -45.96 23.72 -17.44
C ALA A 39 -46.29 22.43 -18.21
N VAL A 40 -46.82 22.55 -19.44
CA VAL A 40 -47.09 21.40 -20.32
C VAL A 40 -45.79 20.68 -20.69
N SER A 41 -44.73 21.40 -21.03
CA SER A 41 -43.42 20.82 -21.36
C SER A 41 -42.81 20.07 -20.16
N ALA A 42 -42.92 20.62 -18.95
CA ALA A 42 -42.47 19.96 -17.73
C ALA A 42 -43.31 18.70 -17.42
N LEU A 43 -44.61 18.74 -17.65
CA LEU A 43 -45.49 17.56 -17.52
C LEU A 43 -45.07 16.46 -18.50
N VAL A 44 -44.85 16.80 -19.78
CA VAL A 44 -44.42 15.85 -20.81
C VAL A 44 -43.03 15.27 -20.48
N ASP A 45 -42.06 16.10 -20.09
CA ASP A 45 -40.72 15.64 -19.68
C ASP A 45 -40.82 14.69 -18.46
N GLY A 46 -41.69 15.01 -17.51
CA GLY A 46 -41.96 14.20 -16.33
C GLY A 46 -42.58 12.84 -16.68
N VAL A 47 -43.63 12.83 -17.48
CA VAL A 47 -44.29 11.58 -17.92
C VAL A 47 -43.32 10.71 -18.71
N MET A 48 -42.55 11.27 -19.65
CA MET A 48 -41.53 10.52 -20.40
C MET A 48 -40.47 9.89 -19.49
N LEU A 49 -39.95 10.65 -18.52
CA LEU A 49 -38.94 10.16 -17.57
C LEU A 49 -39.51 9.12 -16.60
N TYR A 50 -40.76 9.27 -16.14
CA TYR A 50 -41.34 8.42 -15.11
C TYR A 50 -42.03 7.15 -15.65
N ARG A 51 -42.45 7.13 -16.92
CA ARG A 51 -43.14 6.00 -17.57
C ARG A 51 -42.36 4.69 -17.54
N ILE A 52 -41.03 4.74 -17.67
CA ILE A 52 -40.16 3.56 -17.74
C ILE A 52 -39.16 3.59 -16.58
N ARG A 53 -38.91 2.45 -15.93
CA ARG A 53 -37.74 2.27 -15.07
C ARG A 53 -36.54 1.87 -15.95
N GLY A 54 -36.03 2.85 -16.69
CA GLY A 54 -35.10 2.60 -17.79
C GLY A 54 -33.62 2.72 -17.45
N ILE A 55 -33.20 2.74 -16.18
CA ILE A 55 -31.78 2.82 -15.83
C ILE A 55 -31.42 1.74 -14.83
N ARG A 56 -30.35 1.01 -15.15
CA ARG A 56 -29.65 0.10 -14.24
C ARG A 56 -28.19 0.52 -14.16
N ALA A 57 -27.63 0.45 -12.97
CA ALA A 57 -26.21 0.70 -12.76
C ALA A 57 -25.66 -0.32 -11.78
N PHE A 58 -24.44 -0.79 -12.05
CA PHE A 58 -23.75 -1.81 -11.26
C PHE A 58 -22.29 -1.41 -11.05
N ARG A 59 -21.79 -1.56 -9.82
CA ARG A 59 -20.38 -1.41 -9.51
C ARG A 59 -19.66 -2.73 -9.73
N GLN A 60 -18.54 -2.68 -10.44
CA GLN A 60 -17.62 -3.79 -10.62
C GLN A 60 -16.26 -3.35 -10.10
N CYS A 61 -15.80 -3.98 -9.01
CA CYS A 61 -14.49 -3.77 -8.44
C CYS A 61 -13.92 -5.08 -7.92
N ALA A 62 -12.62 -5.11 -7.64
CA ALA A 62 -12.00 -6.26 -7.00
C ALA A 62 -12.63 -6.52 -5.60
N THR A 63 -12.66 -7.78 -5.18
CA THR A 63 -13.15 -8.19 -3.85
C THR A 63 -12.26 -7.70 -2.71
N ARG A 64 -11.00 -7.35 -3.03
CA ARG A 64 -9.99 -6.85 -2.11
C ARG A 64 -9.25 -5.70 -2.78
N PHE A 65 -9.00 -4.64 -2.03
CA PHE A 65 -8.19 -3.51 -2.46
C PHE A 65 -6.78 -3.58 -1.89
N SER A 66 -5.84 -3.01 -2.62
CA SER A 66 -4.42 -2.95 -2.28
C SER A 66 -4.10 -1.62 -1.59
N ASN A 67 -3.62 -1.65 -0.34
CA ASN A 67 -3.29 -0.46 0.42
C ASN A 67 -2.10 0.28 -0.18
N GLY A 68 -2.28 1.57 -0.48
CA GLY A 68 -1.25 2.43 -1.05
C GLY A 68 -1.16 2.45 -2.57
N ASP A 69 -1.93 1.60 -3.26
CA ASP A 69 -1.97 1.50 -4.73
C ASP A 69 -3.29 2.04 -5.30
N GLU A 70 -3.29 2.37 -6.58
CA GLU A 70 -4.50 2.75 -7.32
C GLU A 70 -5.34 1.50 -7.65
N ASN A 71 -6.54 1.43 -7.08
CA ASN A 71 -7.49 0.34 -7.32
C ASN A 71 -8.55 0.79 -8.33
N THR A 72 -8.79 -0.02 -9.35
CA THR A 72 -9.77 0.27 -10.39
C THR A 72 -11.19 -0.01 -9.91
N VAL A 73 -12.09 0.94 -10.15
CA VAL A 73 -13.53 0.77 -9.95
C VAL A 73 -14.25 1.11 -11.25
N ASN A 74 -15.07 0.17 -11.70
CA ASN A 74 -15.87 0.31 -12.91
C ASN A 74 -17.34 0.43 -12.53
N ILE A 75 -18.03 1.43 -13.08
CA ILE A 75 -19.48 1.57 -12.98
C ILE A 75 -20.06 1.38 -14.36
N ARG A 76 -20.82 0.30 -14.55
CA ARG A 76 -21.59 0.05 -15.76
C ARG A 76 -22.97 0.68 -15.61
N VAL A 77 -23.34 1.59 -16.50
CA VAL A 77 -24.67 2.22 -16.53
C VAL A 77 -25.35 1.87 -17.83
N GLU A 78 -26.56 1.33 -17.74
CA GLU A 78 -27.35 0.85 -18.87
C GLU A 78 -28.68 1.59 -18.93
N SER A 79 -28.96 2.17 -20.11
CA SER A 79 -30.22 2.82 -20.43
C SER A 79 -31.12 1.86 -21.20
N SER A 80 -32.40 1.83 -20.85
CA SER A 80 -33.49 1.21 -21.61
C SER A 80 -34.49 2.28 -22.10
N TYR A 81 -34.09 3.55 -22.09
CA TYR A 81 -34.88 4.60 -22.71
C TYR A 81 -34.75 4.51 -24.24
N PRO A 82 -35.87 4.66 -24.99
CA PRO A 82 -35.86 4.63 -26.46
C PRO A 82 -35.31 5.91 -27.10
N HIS A 83 -34.85 6.87 -26.30
CA HIS A 83 -34.32 8.16 -26.74
C HIS A 83 -33.06 8.52 -25.96
N PRO A 84 -32.20 9.42 -26.49
CA PRO A 84 -31.01 9.85 -25.78
C PRO A 84 -31.34 10.54 -24.45
N VAL A 85 -30.56 10.25 -23.42
CA VAL A 85 -30.71 10.82 -22.07
C VAL A 85 -29.38 11.35 -21.56
N ALA A 86 -29.42 12.48 -20.85
CA ALA A 86 -28.28 12.99 -20.12
C ALA A 86 -28.26 12.33 -18.73
N VAL A 87 -27.11 11.82 -18.33
CA VAL A 87 -26.92 11.04 -17.11
C VAL A 87 -25.79 11.63 -16.30
N GLU A 88 -26.07 11.89 -15.02
CA GLU A 88 -25.10 12.26 -14.00
C GLU A 88 -25.05 11.15 -12.96
N VAL A 89 -23.90 10.47 -12.87
CA VAL A 89 -23.67 9.36 -11.95
C VAL A 89 -22.88 9.88 -10.77
N VAL A 90 -23.39 9.66 -9.57
CA VAL A 90 -22.72 9.98 -8.31
C VAL A 90 -22.55 8.69 -7.54
N ASP A 91 -21.30 8.33 -7.27
CA ASP A 91 -21.01 7.15 -6.46
C ASP A 91 -20.79 7.51 -4.99
N GLU A 92 -21.48 6.80 -4.09
CA GLU A 92 -21.27 6.92 -2.65
C GLU A 92 -20.04 6.10 -2.25
N ILE A 93 -18.87 6.71 -2.39
CA ILE A 93 -17.62 6.12 -1.95
C ILE A 93 -17.47 6.12 -0.42
N PRO A 94 -16.68 5.19 0.13
CA PRO A 94 -16.40 5.11 1.57
C PRO A 94 -15.86 6.42 2.14
N PHE A 95 -16.32 6.79 3.34
CA PHE A 95 -15.91 8.02 4.04
C PHE A 95 -14.40 8.15 4.22
N ALA A 96 -13.69 7.02 4.37
CA ALA A 96 -12.24 6.98 4.54
C ALA A 96 -11.46 7.66 3.40
N PHE A 97 -12.02 7.72 2.18
CA PHE A 97 -11.37 8.41 1.06
C PHE A 97 -11.48 9.95 1.14
N GLN A 98 -12.44 10.49 1.89
CA GLN A 98 -12.73 11.93 2.03
C GLN A 98 -12.98 12.69 0.70
N LEU A 99 -13.13 11.98 -0.42
CA LEU A 99 -13.47 12.56 -1.71
C LEU A 99 -14.98 12.84 -1.76
N ARG A 100 -15.37 14.09 -2.07
CA ARG A 100 -16.79 14.52 -2.06
C ARG A 100 -17.39 14.75 -3.45
N ASN A 101 -16.55 14.88 -4.48
CA ASN A 101 -16.96 15.30 -5.82
C ASN A 101 -16.62 14.23 -6.87
N ILE A 102 -17.20 13.04 -6.73
CA ILE A 102 -17.14 12.01 -7.77
C ILE A 102 -18.48 12.03 -8.53
N ASP A 103 -18.61 13.01 -9.42
CA ASP A 103 -19.71 13.13 -10.36
C ASP A 103 -19.22 12.87 -11.79
N PHE A 104 -19.88 11.93 -12.48
CA PHE A 104 -19.59 11.62 -13.87
C PHE A 104 -20.78 12.01 -14.74
N ARG A 105 -20.56 12.93 -15.67
CA ARG A 105 -21.58 13.38 -16.62
C ARG A 105 -21.36 12.76 -17.98
N MET A 106 -22.40 12.12 -18.52
CA MET A 106 -22.38 11.54 -19.85
C MET A 106 -23.74 11.63 -20.52
N ARG A 107 -23.78 11.38 -21.83
CA ARG A 107 -25.02 11.16 -22.58
C ARG A 107 -25.02 9.70 -23.02
N LEU A 108 -26.15 9.03 -22.82
CA LEU A 108 -26.43 7.70 -23.33
C LEU A 108 -27.40 7.81 -24.50
N GLN A 109 -27.12 7.11 -25.59
CA GLN A 109 -28.04 6.94 -26.70
C GLN A 109 -29.19 5.99 -26.30
N ALA A 110 -30.15 5.82 -27.22
CA ALA A 110 -31.25 4.91 -27.02
C ALA A 110 -30.74 3.48 -26.79
N ASN A 111 -31.18 2.85 -25.70
CA ASN A 111 -30.79 1.49 -25.32
C ASN A 111 -29.27 1.24 -25.19
N GLU A 112 -28.48 2.27 -24.92
CA GLU A 112 -27.01 2.15 -24.78
C GLU A 112 -26.59 1.86 -23.33
N GLY A 113 -25.52 1.08 -23.17
CA GLY A 113 -24.79 0.94 -21.92
C GLY A 113 -23.34 1.42 -22.02
N ARG A 114 -22.88 2.20 -21.03
CA ARG A 114 -21.52 2.74 -20.96
C ARG A 114 -20.87 2.39 -19.63
N THR A 115 -19.56 2.16 -19.67
CA THR A 115 -18.75 1.90 -18.47
C THR A 115 -17.92 3.14 -18.15
N ILE A 116 -17.96 3.56 -16.88
CA ILE A 116 -17.07 4.59 -16.32
C ILE A 116 -16.01 3.87 -15.50
N THR A 117 -14.75 4.21 -15.74
CA THR A 117 -13.62 3.69 -14.96
C THR A 117 -12.95 4.84 -14.23
N TYR A 118 -12.75 4.67 -12.93
CA TYR A 118 -12.00 5.59 -12.09
C TYR A 118 -11.16 4.83 -11.08
N HIS A 119 -10.23 5.52 -10.44
CA HIS A 119 -9.27 4.92 -9.52
C HIS A 119 -9.45 5.45 -8.10
N LEU A 120 -9.26 4.56 -7.13
CA LEU A 120 -9.30 4.87 -5.70
C LEU A 120 -8.03 4.33 -5.03
N ARG A 121 -7.36 5.20 -4.29
CA ARG A 121 -6.14 4.86 -3.53
C ARG A 121 -6.40 4.84 -2.04
N PRO A 122 -6.63 3.66 -1.42
CA PRO A 122 -6.83 3.58 0.02
C PRO A 122 -5.49 3.74 0.72
N THR A 123 -5.46 4.54 1.78
CA THR A 123 -4.25 4.83 2.56
C THR A 123 -4.27 4.19 3.95
N ARG A 124 -5.38 3.55 4.32
CA ARG A 124 -5.54 2.82 5.59
C ARG A 124 -6.06 1.43 5.29
N ARG A 125 -5.51 0.43 5.97
CA ARG A 125 -6.07 -0.94 5.97
C ARG A 125 -7.40 -0.98 6.73
N GLY A 126 -8.25 -1.94 6.36
CA GLY A 126 -9.54 -2.17 7.02
C GLY A 126 -10.67 -2.41 6.03
N ILE A 127 -11.90 -2.23 6.50
CA ILE A 127 -13.12 -2.45 5.71
C ILE A 127 -13.60 -1.09 5.19
N TYR A 128 -13.85 -1.03 3.89
CA TYR A 128 -14.32 0.14 3.16
C TYR A 128 -15.72 -0.16 2.64
N SER A 129 -16.71 0.46 3.28
CA SER A 129 -18.12 0.29 2.93
C SER A 129 -18.51 1.31 1.88
N PHE A 130 -18.76 0.83 0.66
CA PHE A 130 -19.39 1.64 -0.36
C PHE A 130 -20.88 1.75 -0.09
N GLY A 131 -21.43 2.93 -0.33
CA GLY A 131 -22.86 3.16 -0.39
C GLY A 131 -23.46 2.78 -1.73
N ARG A 132 -24.57 3.43 -2.07
CA ARG A 132 -25.34 3.17 -3.30
C ARG A 132 -24.91 4.07 -4.45
N ILE A 133 -25.16 3.62 -5.68
CA ILE A 133 -24.96 4.43 -6.88
C ILE A 133 -26.21 5.29 -7.10
N ARG A 134 -26.03 6.62 -7.14
CA ARG A 134 -27.12 7.55 -7.44
C ARG A 134 -26.98 8.03 -8.88
N VAL A 135 -27.99 7.76 -9.69
CA VAL A 135 -28.01 8.17 -11.10
C VAL A 135 -29.10 9.20 -11.32
N PHE A 136 -28.74 10.38 -11.80
CA PHE A 136 -29.65 11.45 -12.16
C PHE A 136 -29.80 11.51 -13.67
N VAL A 137 -31.04 11.40 -14.14
CA VAL A 137 -31.37 11.27 -15.56
C VAL A 137 -32.21 12.46 -15.98
N ALA A 138 -31.85 13.11 -17.07
CA ALA A 138 -32.61 14.18 -17.68
C ALA A 138 -32.87 13.88 -19.16
N GLY A 139 -34.09 14.17 -19.62
CA GLY A 139 -34.48 14.01 -21.03
C GLY A 139 -33.86 15.07 -21.93
N ARG A 140 -34.25 15.09 -23.21
CA ARG A 140 -33.80 16.11 -24.18
C ARG A 140 -34.11 17.54 -23.74
N MET A 141 -35.29 17.76 -23.18
CA MET A 141 -35.74 19.06 -22.68
C MET A 141 -34.92 19.48 -21.45
N GLY A 142 -34.64 18.54 -20.53
CA GLY A 142 -33.81 18.78 -19.36
C GLY A 142 -34.46 19.73 -18.35
N LEU A 143 -35.81 19.75 -18.32
CA LEU A 143 -36.59 20.54 -17.37
C LEU A 143 -36.68 19.80 -16.04
N LEU A 144 -36.80 18.48 -16.08
CA LEU A 144 -36.82 17.61 -14.91
C LEU A 144 -35.66 16.63 -14.92
N SER A 145 -35.25 16.25 -13.72
CA SER A 145 -34.28 15.19 -13.47
C SER A 145 -34.85 14.15 -12.51
N ARG A 146 -34.78 12.88 -12.93
CA ARG A 146 -35.21 11.73 -12.14
C ARG A 146 -33.99 11.09 -11.48
N ARG A 147 -34.09 10.82 -10.17
CA ARG A 147 -33.06 10.11 -9.41
C ARG A 147 -33.38 8.61 -9.35
N TYR A 148 -32.42 7.80 -9.75
CA TYR A 148 -32.37 6.36 -9.53
C TYR A 148 -31.38 6.05 -8.41
N THR A 149 -31.73 5.08 -7.57
CA THR A 149 -30.82 4.53 -6.57
C THR A 149 -30.59 3.08 -6.96
N CYS A 150 -29.38 2.80 -7.42
CA CYS A 150 -28.99 1.51 -7.96
C CYS A 150 -27.93 0.87 -7.07
N ASP A 151 -27.85 -0.44 -7.18
CA ASP A 151 -26.92 -1.30 -6.44
C ASP A 151 -27.11 -1.31 -4.91
N ALA A 152 -26.55 -2.33 -4.28
CA ALA A 152 -26.52 -2.46 -2.82
C ALA A 152 -25.21 -1.91 -2.25
N PRO A 153 -25.19 -1.51 -0.96
CA PRO A 153 -23.94 -1.26 -0.26
C PRO A 153 -23.00 -2.46 -0.36
N LEU A 154 -21.71 -2.20 -0.58
CA LEU A 154 -20.70 -3.22 -0.79
C LEU A 154 -19.50 -2.96 0.13
N ASP A 155 -19.16 -3.95 0.96
CA ASP A 155 -17.97 -3.89 1.80
C ASP A 155 -16.76 -4.49 1.08
N VAL A 156 -15.69 -3.71 0.97
CA VAL A 156 -14.43 -4.13 0.37
C VAL A 156 -13.33 -4.10 1.42
N LYS A 157 -12.56 -5.19 1.52
CA LYS A 157 -11.42 -5.28 2.45
C LYS A 157 -10.16 -4.72 1.79
N VAL A 158 -9.47 -3.82 2.46
CA VAL A 158 -8.17 -3.25 2.03
C VAL A 158 -7.03 -4.00 2.70
N TYR A 159 -6.33 -4.82 1.93
CA TYR A 159 -5.18 -5.60 2.36
C TYR A 159 -3.86 -4.85 2.16
N PRO A 160 -2.77 -5.29 2.82
CA PRO A 160 -1.42 -4.90 2.41
C PRO A 160 -1.21 -5.07 0.90
N SER A 161 -0.28 -4.30 0.33
CA SER A 161 -0.12 -4.22 -1.11
C SER A 161 0.20 -5.58 -1.74
N TYR A 162 -0.80 -6.18 -2.41
CA TYR A 162 -0.65 -7.43 -3.15
C TYR A 162 -0.35 -7.16 -4.63
N LEU A 163 -0.73 -5.99 -5.15
CA LEU A 163 -0.43 -5.60 -6.53
C LEU A 163 1.08 -5.50 -6.73
N MET A 164 1.80 -4.99 -5.72
CA MET A 164 3.26 -5.04 -5.70
C MET A 164 3.77 -6.47 -5.79
N LEU A 165 3.25 -7.41 -4.99
CA LEU A 165 3.65 -8.82 -5.06
C LEU A 165 3.49 -9.41 -6.47
N HIS A 166 2.34 -9.18 -7.10
CA HIS A 166 2.08 -9.69 -8.44
C HIS A 166 3.00 -9.05 -9.49
N ARG A 167 3.27 -7.74 -9.38
CA ARG A 167 4.24 -7.05 -10.23
C ARG A 167 5.65 -7.62 -10.08
N TYR A 168 6.07 -7.91 -8.84
CA TYR A 168 7.35 -8.58 -8.56
C TYR A 168 7.38 -9.99 -9.14
N GLU A 169 6.30 -10.75 -9.00
CA GLU A 169 6.19 -12.10 -9.57
C GLU A 169 6.40 -12.10 -11.08
N LEU A 170 5.72 -11.19 -11.80
CA LEU A 170 5.86 -11.04 -13.25
C LEU A 170 7.28 -10.65 -13.66
N LEU A 171 7.89 -9.69 -12.97
CA LEU A 171 9.23 -9.21 -13.30
C LEU A 171 10.36 -10.19 -12.88
N ALA A 172 10.11 -11.04 -11.89
CA ALA A 172 11.01 -12.14 -11.54
C ALA A 172 10.96 -13.28 -12.55
N ILE A 173 9.88 -13.43 -13.34
CA ILE A 173 9.78 -14.43 -14.41
C ILE A 173 10.54 -13.96 -15.66
N SER A 174 10.55 -12.65 -15.94
CA SER A 174 11.21 -12.08 -17.11
C SER A 174 12.70 -11.74 -16.91
N ASP A 175 13.30 -12.09 -15.75
CA ASP A 175 14.66 -11.71 -15.34
C ASP A 175 14.96 -10.18 -15.35
N ASN A 176 13.94 -9.33 -15.53
CA ASN A 176 14.05 -7.86 -15.61
C ASN A 176 13.95 -7.16 -14.24
N LEU A 177 14.39 -7.82 -13.16
CA LEU A 177 14.36 -7.23 -11.81
C LEU A 177 15.22 -5.96 -11.67
N THR A 178 16.19 -5.76 -12.57
CA THR A 178 16.99 -4.53 -12.65
C THR A 178 16.17 -3.28 -12.94
N GLU A 179 15.05 -3.39 -13.66
CA GLU A 179 14.16 -2.24 -13.94
C GLU A 179 13.46 -1.72 -12.67
N LEU A 180 13.31 -2.57 -11.65
CA LEU A 180 12.82 -2.18 -10.33
C LEU A 180 13.93 -1.71 -9.39
N GLY A 181 15.16 -1.57 -9.89
CA GLY A 181 16.33 -1.23 -9.09
C GLY A 181 16.87 -2.39 -8.24
N ILE A 182 16.41 -3.63 -8.46
CA ILE A 182 16.97 -4.80 -7.77
C ILE A 182 18.30 -5.18 -8.41
N LYS A 183 19.36 -5.19 -7.60
CA LYS A 183 20.72 -5.49 -8.07
C LYS A 183 20.92 -6.99 -8.23
N ARG A 184 21.47 -7.40 -9.38
CA ARG A 184 21.97 -8.77 -9.57
C ARG A 184 23.33 -8.90 -8.90
N ILE A 185 23.41 -9.67 -7.83
CA ILE A 185 24.65 -9.83 -7.05
C ILE A 185 25.23 -11.21 -7.34
N ARG A 186 26.50 -11.24 -7.78
CA ARG A 186 27.24 -12.49 -8.01
C ARG A 186 27.56 -13.13 -6.66
N ARG A 187 27.23 -14.41 -6.52
CA ARG A 187 27.47 -15.18 -5.28
C ARG A 187 28.97 -15.48 -5.17
N VAL A 188 29.58 -15.19 -4.02
CA VAL A 188 30.93 -15.64 -3.69
C VAL A 188 30.77 -16.99 -3.00
N GLY A 189 31.03 -18.09 -3.72
CA GLY A 189 30.80 -19.45 -3.21
C GLY A 189 31.62 -19.71 -1.95
N HIS A 190 30.93 -19.90 -0.83
CA HIS A 190 31.49 -20.48 0.38
C HIS A 190 30.50 -21.53 0.87
N HIS A 191 30.88 -22.79 0.71
CA HIS A 191 30.11 -23.95 1.15
C HIS A 191 30.20 -24.08 2.67
N THR A 192 29.07 -24.19 3.35
CA THR A 192 28.98 -24.01 4.82
C THR A 192 28.29 -25.18 5.53
N GLU A 193 27.42 -25.92 4.87
CA GLU A 193 26.72 -27.07 5.43
C GLU A 193 27.40 -28.37 4.99
N PHE A 194 27.73 -29.26 5.93
CA PHE A 194 28.30 -30.57 5.58
C PHE A 194 27.28 -31.42 4.83
N GLU A 195 27.60 -31.86 3.62
CA GLU A 195 26.73 -32.71 2.81
C GLU A 195 27.10 -34.19 2.99
N GLN A 196 28.35 -34.54 2.70
CA GLN A 196 28.85 -35.91 2.76
C GLN A 196 30.37 -35.99 2.79
N ILE A 197 30.92 -37.16 3.12
CA ILE A 197 32.35 -37.44 2.93
C ILE A 197 32.50 -38.25 1.64
N LYS A 198 33.33 -37.78 0.72
CA LYS A 198 33.69 -38.50 -0.51
C LYS A 198 35.19 -38.83 -0.54
N GLU A 199 35.58 -39.70 -1.45
CA GLU A 199 36.99 -39.95 -1.76
C GLU A 199 37.62 -38.69 -2.41
N TYR A 200 38.87 -38.39 -2.06
CA TYR A 200 39.63 -37.28 -2.61
C TYR A 200 39.90 -37.49 -4.09
N VAL A 201 39.48 -36.54 -4.93
CA VAL A 201 39.85 -36.50 -6.35
C VAL A 201 40.83 -35.34 -6.57
N LYS A 202 41.81 -35.52 -7.47
CA LYS A 202 42.72 -34.45 -7.86
C LYS A 202 41.92 -33.23 -8.35
N GLY A 203 42.01 -32.12 -7.61
CA GLY A 203 41.25 -30.90 -7.84
C GLY A 203 40.40 -30.46 -6.65
N ASP A 204 40.14 -31.35 -5.69
CA ASP A 204 39.49 -31.01 -4.42
C ASP A 204 40.43 -30.19 -3.51
N ASP A 205 39.87 -29.29 -2.70
CA ASP A 205 40.64 -28.45 -1.78
C ASP A 205 41.23 -29.29 -0.63
N TYR A 206 42.55 -29.31 -0.51
CA TYR A 206 43.28 -30.02 0.54
C TYR A 206 42.90 -29.57 1.96
N ARG A 207 42.36 -28.36 2.14
CA ARG A 207 41.90 -27.85 3.45
C ARG A 207 40.66 -28.57 3.96
N THR A 208 39.93 -29.24 3.07
CA THR A 208 38.68 -29.95 3.39
C THR A 208 38.89 -31.44 3.66
N ILE A 209 40.14 -31.91 3.71
CA ILE A 209 40.49 -33.30 4.03
C ILE A 209 40.01 -33.67 5.43
N ASN A 210 39.25 -34.76 5.52
CA ASN A 210 38.82 -35.34 6.78
C ASN A 210 39.82 -36.41 7.22
N TRP A 211 40.80 -35.99 8.03
CA TRP A 211 41.85 -36.89 8.54
C TRP A 211 41.30 -38.07 9.35
N LYS A 212 40.19 -37.88 10.07
CA LYS A 212 39.56 -38.94 10.88
C LYS A 212 38.89 -40.00 10.02
N ALA A 213 38.21 -39.60 8.94
CA ALA A 213 37.64 -40.53 7.97
C ALA A 213 38.72 -41.23 7.15
N SER A 214 39.78 -40.48 6.77
CA SER A 214 40.90 -41.00 6.01
C SER A 214 41.67 -42.09 6.75
N ALA A 215 41.95 -41.87 8.05
CA ALA A 215 42.61 -42.85 8.90
C ALA A 215 41.80 -44.15 9.09
N ARG A 216 40.46 -44.10 8.99
CA ARG A 216 39.60 -45.29 9.12
C ARG A 216 39.52 -46.09 7.83
N ARG A 217 39.44 -45.41 6.68
CA ARG A 217 39.31 -46.06 5.36
C ARG A 217 40.64 -46.38 4.69
N HIS A 218 41.76 -45.88 5.20
CA HIS A 218 43.10 -45.97 4.59
C HIS A 218 43.18 -45.35 3.19
N GLU A 219 42.27 -44.41 2.89
CA GLU A 219 42.17 -43.65 1.64
C GLU A 219 41.96 -42.17 1.98
N LEU A 220 42.39 -41.24 1.12
CA LEU A 220 42.17 -39.82 1.36
C LEU A 220 40.69 -39.48 1.19
N MET A 221 40.06 -38.97 2.24
CA MET A 221 38.65 -38.62 2.29
C MET A 221 38.48 -37.10 2.47
N VAL A 222 37.50 -36.51 1.78
CA VAL A 222 37.22 -35.07 1.77
C VAL A 222 35.80 -34.81 2.25
N ASN A 223 35.62 -33.80 3.10
CA ASN A 223 34.31 -33.28 3.43
C ASN A 223 33.78 -32.45 2.27
N VAL A 224 32.67 -32.88 1.67
CA VAL A 224 31.89 -32.07 0.74
C VAL A 224 30.95 -31.21 1.55
N TYR A 225 31.02 -29.91 1.31
CA TYR A 225 30.10 -28.95 1.89
C TYR A 225 29.17 -28.47 0.77
N GLN A 226 27.89 -28.33 1.10
CA GLN A 226 26.88 -27.66 0.29
C GLN A 226 26.57 -26.28 0.91
N ASP A 227 26.02 -25.37 0.13
CA ASP A 227 25.51 -24.12 0.69
C ASP A 227 24.31 -24.44 1.59
N GLU A 228 24.25 -23.86 2.78
CA GLU A 228 23.10 -24.03 3.67
C GLU A 228 21.81 -23.63 2.93
N ARG A 229 20.95 -24.63 2.72
CA ARG A 229 19.66 -24.44 2.06
C ARG A 229 18.64 -24.14 3.14
N SER A 230 17.97 -22.99 3.02
CA SER A 230 16.80 -22.62 3.83
C SER A 230 17.08 -21.91 5.16
N GLN A 231 17.66 -20.71 5.08
CA GLN A 231 17.83 -19.81 6.23
C GLN A 231 16.48 -19.34 6.79
N GLN A 232 16.43 -19.06 8.09
CA GLN A 232 15.25 -18.48 8.73
C GLN A 232 15.35 -16.95 8.72
N ILE A 233 14.36 -16.29 8.11
CA ILE A 233 14.24 -14.83 8.10
C ILE A 233 12.95 -14.44 8.79
N TYR A 234 13.06 -13.64 9.86
CA TYR A 234 11.92 -13.08 10.57
C TYR A 234 11.81 -11.59 10.29
N ASN A 235 10.66 -11.17 9.78
CA ASN A 235 10.27 -9.77 9.77
C ASN A 235 9.80 -9.38 11.17
N VAL A 236 10.51 -8.48 11.84
CA VAL A 236 10.18 -7.99 13.17
C VAL A 236 9.65 -6.56 13.03
N ILE A 237 8.36 -6.37 13.28
CA ILE A 237 7.68 -5.10 13.02
C ILE A 237 7.30 -4.44 14.35
N ASP A 238 7.84 -3.24 14.55
CA ASP A 238 7.46 -2.33 15.62
C ASP A 238 6.08 -1.72 15.32
N LYS A 239 5.18 -1.73 16.31
CA LYS A 239 3.83 -1.14 16.24
C LYS A 239 3.62 0.01 17.22
N GLY A 240 4.67 0.52 17.85
CA GLY A 240 4.58 1.62 18.80
C GLY A 240 4.31 2.97 18.14
N ARG A 241 4.25 3.99 18.99
CA ARG A 241 3.89 5.36 18.62
C ARG A 241 4.72 5.94 17.47
N ILE A 242 6.02 5.66 17.41
CA ILE A 242 6.90 6.24 16.38
C ILE A 242 6.52 5.75 14.97
N MET A 243 5.93 4.55 14.87
CA MET A 243 5.50 3.96 13.60
C MET A 243 4.15 4.51 13.09
N GLN A 244 3.45 5.33 13.90
CA GLN A 244 2.23 6.04 13.50
C GLN A 244 2.48 7.24 12.58
N GLN A 245 3.73 7.70 12.48
CA GLN A 245 4.07 8.84 11.64
C GLN A 245 3.53 8.63 10.22
N ALA A 246 2.78 9.61 9.73
CA ALA A 246 2.18 9.55 8.41
C ALA A 246 3.14 10.11 7.36
N PHE A 247 3.25 9.42 6.23
CA PHE A 247 3.99 9.82 5.06
C PHE A 247 3.12 9.56 3.82
N ARG A 248 2.88 10.60 3.00
CA ARG A 248 1.97 10.56 1.84
C ARG A 248 0.62 9.88 2.14
N GLY A 249 0.06 10.12 3.33
CA GLY A 249 -1.24 9.63 3.77
C GLY A 249 -1.26 8.23 4.40
N MET A 250 -0.17 7.45 4.31
CA MET A 250 -0.02 6.13 4.95
C MET A 250 0.91 6.21 6.16
N THR A 251 0.75 5.31 7.14
CA THR A 251 1.66 5.26 8.30
C THR A 251 2.96 4.53 7.95
N LEU A 252 4.05 4.79 8.69
CA LEU A 252 5.30 4.03 8.55
C LEU A 252 5.09 2.53 8.79
N LEU A 253 4.18 2.15 9.69
CA LEU A 253 3.75 0.77 9.88
C LEU A 253 3.21 0.18 8.56
N ASP A 254 2.37 0.91 7.83
CA ASP A 254 1.79 0.40 6.60
C ASP A 254 2.85 0.12 5.52
N TYR A 255 3.86 0.99 5.43
CA TYR A 255 5.01 0.77 4.56
C TYR A 255 5.82 -0.44 5.01
N ALA A 256 6.12 -0.57 6.31
CA ALA A 256 6.83 -1.73 6.87
C ALA A 256 6.08 -3.04 6.59
N ILE A 257 4.77 -3.05 6.72
CA ILE A 257 3.92 -4.20 6.44
C ILE A 257 4.00 -4.57 4.95
N ASN A 258 3.86 -3.60 4.04
CA ASN A 258 3.99 -3.84 2.61
C ASN A 258 5.39 -4.40 2.25
N ALA A 259 6.46 -3.82 2.79
CA ALA A 259 7.83 -4.29 2.55
C ALA A 259 8.08 -5.69 3.13
N SER A 260 7.57 -5.98 4.33
CA SER A 260 7.71 -7.29 4.98
C SER A 260 7.02 -8.40 4.17
N LEU A 261 5.87 -8.09 3.56
CA LEU A 261 5.12 -9.04 2.74
C LEU A 261 5.87 -9.35 1.45
N VAL A 262 6.39 -8.32 0.77
CA VAL A 262 7.20 -8.50 -0.44
C VAL A 262 8.51 -9.24 -0.12
N LEU A 263 9.19 -8.87 0.96
CA LEU A 263 10.41 -9.56 1.38
C LEU A 263 10.13 -11.04 1.66
N SER A 264 9.03 -11.35 2.37
CA SER A 264 8.64 -12.73 2.68
C SER A 264 8.43 -13.56 1.41
N TYR A 265 7.80 -12.98 0.39
CA TYR A 265 7.63 -13.63 -0.91
C TYR A 265 8.98 -13.91 -1.59
N VAL A 266 9.88 -12.93 -1.63
CA VAL A 266 11.23 -13.09 -2.23
C VAL A 266 12.05 -14.14 -1.47
N VAL A 267 12.03 -14.09 -0.14
CA VAL A 267 12.67 -15.05 0.76
C VAL A 267 12.22 -16.48 0.45
N MET A 268 10.91 -16.72 0.37
CA MET A 268 10.36 -18.05 0.08
C MET A 268 10.71 -18.53 -1.34
N ARG A 269 10.74 -17.63 -2.34
CA ARG A 269 11.20 -17.98 -3.70
C ARG A 269 12.69 -18.27 -3.78
N LYS A 270 13.49 -17.72 -2.86
CA LYS A 270 14.92 -18.01 -2.71
C LYS A 270 15.19 -19.21 -1.78
N GLU A 271 14.18 -20.07 -1.60
CA GLU A 271 14.21 -21.30 -0.81
C GLU A 271 14.43 -21.13 0.70
N ASP A 272 14.37 -19.90 1.20
CA ASP A 272 14.45 -19.59 2.61
C ASP A 272 13.06 -19.62 3.29
N LYS A 273 13.06 -19.58 4.62
CA LYS A 273 11.83 -19.62 5.45
C LYS A 273 11.50 -18.21 5.92
N ALA A 274 10.26 -17.78 5.69
CA ALA A 274 9.77 -16.48 6.13
C ALA A 274 8.92 -16.61 7.39
N GLY A 275 9.25 -15.84 8.41
CA GLY A 275 8.49 -15.70 9.66
C GLY A 275 8.13 -14.24 9.94
N LEU A 276 7.21 -14.04 10.89
CA LEU A 276 6.73 -12.72 11.29
C LEU A 276 6.72 -12.60 12.81
N VAL A 277 7.16 -11.46 13.30
CA VAL A 277 7.06 -11.06 14.69
C VAL A 277 6.55 -9.62 14.74
N THR A 278 5.54 -9.35 15.54
CA THR A 278 5.08 -7.99 15.80
C THR A 278 5.11 -7.70 17.29
N PHE A 279 5.44 -6.46 17.66
CA PHE A 279 5.53 -6.07 19.06
C PHE A 279 5.16 -4.60 19.24
N ASN A 280 4.70 -4.25 20.44
CA ASN A 280 4.44 -2.89 20.90
C ASN A 280 4.92 -2.76 22.35
N GLU A 281 4.05 -2.38 23.29
CA GLU A 281 4.29 -2.49 24.74
C GLU A 281 4.53 -3.95 25.17
N HIS A 282 3.99 -4.90 24.42
CA HIS A 282 4.16 -6.34 24.64
C HIS A 282 4.49 -7.07 23.34
N PHE A 283 4.96 -8.31 23.48
CA PHE A 283 5.07 -9.22 22.36
C PHE A 283 3.66 -9.64 21.89
N ASP A 284 3.35 -9.45 20.61
CA ASP A 284 1.98 -9.60 20.11
C ASP A 284 1.83 -10.82 19.20
N THR A 285 2.21 -10.70 17.93
CA THR A 285 2.01 -11.78 16.95
C THR A 285 3.34 -12.49 16.67
N PHE A 286 3.29 -13.84 16.58
CA PHE A 286 4.44 -14.65 16.16
C PHE A 286 4.00 -15.73 15.19
N ILE A 287 4.63 -15.74 14.01
CA ILE A 287 4.49 -16.77 13.00
C ILE A 287 5.86 -17.40 12.80
N PRO A 288 6.01 -18.71 13.10
CA PRO A 288 7.26 -19.43 12.87
C PRO A 288 7.71 -19.33 11.41
N ALA A 289 9.02 -19.28 11.19
CA ALA A 289 9.57 -19.26 9.84
C ALA A 289 9.28 -20.58 9.11
N SER A 290 8.51 -20.51 8.03
CA SER A 290 8.16 -21.65 7.19
C SER A 290 8.24 -21.30 5.71
N ARG A 291 8.24 -22.35 4.87
CA ARG A 291 8.13 -22.26 3.40
C ARG A 291 6.98 -23.13 2.88
N GLN A 292 6.14 -23.65 3.77
CA GLN A 292 5.03 -24.52 3.39
C GLN A 292 3.99 -23.77 2.55
N PRO A 293 3.28 -24.47 1.65
CA PRO A 293 2.12 -23.91 0.96
C PRO A 293 1.13 -23.31 1.98
N GLY A 294 0.64 -22.10 1.73
CA GLY A 294 -0.24 -21.37 2.65
C GLY A 294 0.45 -20.42 3.61
N GLN A 295 1.78 -20.50 3.81
CA GLN A 295 2.51 -19.58 4.70
C GLN A 295 2.33 -18.11 4.29
N MET A 296 2.37 -17.81 2.99
CA MET A 296 2.15 -16.44 2.50
C MET A 296 0.75 -15.92 2.82
N GLN A 297 -0.28 -16.78 2.76
CA GLN A 297 -1.65 -16.39 3.10
C GLN A 297 -1.76 -16.13 4.61
N ALA A 298 -1.14 -16.97 5.44
CA ALA A 298 -1.09 -16.76 6.89
C ALA A 298 -0.38 -15.45 7.26
N LEU A 299 0.74 -15.12 6.61
CA LEU A 299 1.45 -13.85 6.78
C LEU A 299 0.55 -12.67 6.37
N LEU A 300 -0.10 -12.74 5.22
CA LEU A 300 -0.98 -11.69 4.70
C LEU A 300 -2.19 -11.43 5.60
N GLU A 301 -2.82 -12.48 6.13
CA GLU A 301 -3.96 -12.36 7.03
C GLU A 301 -3.58 -11.76 8.39
N ASN A 302 -2.45 -12.21 8.96
CA ASN A 302 -1.98 -11.66 10.23
C ASN A 302 -1.49 -10.22 10.08
N LEU A 303 -0.87 -9.86 8.95
CA LEU A 303 -0.44 -8.49 8.67
C LEU A 303 -1.63 -7.54 8.41
N TYR A 304 -2.73 -8.05 7.85
CA TYR A 304 -3.95 -7.27 7.63
C TYR A 304 -4.55 -6.74 8.95
N SER A 305 -4.53 -7.53 10.02
CA SER A 305 -5.10 -7.16 11.32
C SER A 305 -4.20 -6.25 12.16
N GLN A 306 -2.96 -5.99 11.74
CA GLN A 306 -2.03 -5.21 12.55
C GLN A 306 -2.35 -3.71 12.51
N GLN A 307 -2.40 -3.13 13.70
CA GLN A 307 -2.60 -1.70 13.94
C GLN A 307 -1.53 -1.19 14.90
N THR A 308 -1.17 0.08 14.74
CA THR A 308 -0.29 0.79 15.67
C THR A 308 -1.00 1.08 16.99
N THR A 309 -0.26 1.08 18.09
CA THR A 309 -0.71 1.61 19.38
C THR A 309 -0.02 2.93 19.71
N PHE A 310 -0.62 3.73 20.59
CA PHE A 310 -0.04 4.99 21.05
C PHE A 310 1.05 4.81 22.12
N GLY A 311 1.28 3.57 22.54
CA GLY A 311 2.28 3.17 23.53
C GLY A 311 3.73 3.26 23.04
N GLU A 312 4.66 3.30 23.99
CA GLU A 312 6.08 3.10 23.74
C GLU A 312 6.39 1.61 23.62
N THR A 313 7.35 1.26 22.76
CA THR A 313 7.70 -0.15 22.51
C THR A 313 8.66 -0.71 23.55
N ASP A 314 8.39 -1.94 23.97
CA ASP A 314 9.25 -2.68 24.88
C ASP A 314 10.17 -3.67 24.14
N PHE A 315 11.39 -3.23 23.87
CA PHE A 315 12.44 -4.08 23.30
C PHE A 315 12.95 -5.15 24.27
N SER A 316 12.77 -4.98 25.58
CA SER A 316 13.19 -5.97 26.56
C SER A 316 12.31 -7.22 26.48
N SER A 317 10.99 -7.03 26.44
CA SER A 317 10.01 -8.10 26.21
C SER A 317 10.25 -8.80 24.87
N LEU A 318 10.52 -8.03 23.81
CA LEU A 318 10.88 -8.56 22.49
C LEU A 318 12.08 -9.53 22.58
N CYS A 319 13.19 -9.13 23.21
CA CYS A 319 14.37 -9.97 23.37
C CYS A 319 14.05 -11.27 24.13
N VAL A 320 13.33 -11.19 25.25
CA VAL A 320 12.99 -12.36 26.07
C VAL A 320 12.16 -13.36 25.28
N HIS A 321 11.16 -12.90 24.53
CA HIS A 321 10.28 -13.77 23.77
C HIS A 321 10.92 -14.32 22.50
N LEU A 322 11.73 -13.52 21.78
CA LEU A 322 12.48 -14.00 20.61
C LEU A 322 13.46 -15.11 21.00
N ASN A 323 14.24 -14.92 22.07
CA ASN A 323 15.22 -15.92 22.52
C ASN A 323 14.57 -17.24 22.94
N LYS A 324 13.30 -17.23 23.38
CA LYS A 324 12.55 -18.43 23.75
C LYS A 324 11.96 -19.17 22.55
N ARG A 325 11.61 -18.45 21.47
CA ARG A 325 10.88 -19.01 20.32
C ARG A 325 11.76 -19.27 19.10
N VAL A 326 12.84 -18.50 18.95
CA VAL A 326 13.76 -18.56 17.81
C VAL A 326 15.09 -19.14 18.30
N ASN A 327 15.19 -20.46 18.31
CA ASN A 327 16.36 -21.16 18.87
C ASN A 327 17.51 -21.31 17.85
N LYS A 328 17.25 -21.03 16.57
CA LYS A 328 18.25 -21.12 15.50
C LYS A 328 18.73 -19.73 15.12
N ARG A 329 20.02 -19.62 14.80
CA ARG A 329 20.58 -18.40 14.19
C ARG A 329 19.76 -18.08 12.93
N SER A 330 19.33 -16.84 12.85
CA SER A 330 18.33 -16.36 11.87
C SER A 330 18.69 -14.93 11.48
N LEU A 331 18.15 -14.45 10.35
CA LEU A 331 18.14 -13.02 10.05
C LEU A 331 16.89 -12.38 10.65
N LEU A 332 17.09 -11.41 11.53
CA LEU A 332 16.02 -10.54 12.03
C LEU A 332 16.03 -9.25 11.23
N VAL A 333 14.92 -8.98 10.56
CA VAL A 333 14.69 -7.76 9.78
C VAL A 333 13.76 -6.87 10.59
N LEU A 334 14.33 -5.95 11.36
CA LEU A 334 13.62 -5.09 12.29
C LEU A 334 13.19 -3.80 11.60
N TYR A 335 11.88 -3.58 11.49
CA TYR A 335 11.29 -2.33 11.04
C TYR A 335 10.91 -1.49 12.25
N THR A 336 11.61 -0.38 12.46
CA THR A 336 11.35 0.56 13.57
C THR A 336 11.79 1.97 13.14
N ASN A 337 11.52 2.98 13.95
CA ASN A 337 12.02 4.32 13.72
C ASN A 337 12.53 4.92 15.02
N PHE A 338 13.54 5.78 14.91
CA PHE A 338 14.14 6.47 16.05
C PHE A 338 13.96 7.98 15.89
N SER A 339 13.42 8.65 16.91
CA SER A 339 13.24 10.10 16.90
C SER A 339 14.56 10.86 16.91
N GLY A 340 15.61 10.29 17.49
CA GLY A 340 16.96 10.85 17.56
C GLY A 340 17.92 9.88 18.24
N ILE A 341 19.18 10.31 18.42
CA ILE A 341 20.24 9.46 18.96
C ILE A 341 19.95 8.98 20.40
N GLY A 342 19.32 9.83 21.21
CA GLY A 342 18.94 9.45 22.58
C GLY A 342 17.96 8.27 22.62
N SER A 343 17.04 8.19 21.65
CA SER A 343 16.10 7.06 21.55
C SER A 343 16.80 5.78 21.12
N LEU A 344 17.77 5.86 20.21
CA LEU A 344 18.60 4.71 19.85
C LEU A 344 19.38 4.20 21.06
N ASN A 345 20.05 5.09 21.79
CA ASN A 345 20.91 4.70 22.92
C ASN A 345 20.15 3.94 24.01
N ARG A 346 18.88 4.29 24.26
CA ARG A 346 18.01 3.54 25.18
C ARG A 346 17.77 2.10 24.73
N GLN A 347 17.70 1.85 23.43
CA GLN A 347 17.41 0.54 22.86
C GLN A 347 18.67 -0.24 22.44
N LEU A 348 19.83 0.42 22.38
CA LEU A 348 21.06 -0.11 21.80
C LEU A 348 21.52 -1.41 22.46
N ALA A 349 21.42 -1.51 23.79
CA ALA A 349 21.77 -2.72 24.53
C ALA A 349 20.95 -3.94 24.09
N TYR A 350 19.64 -3.76 23.85
CA TYR A 350 18.75 -4.81 23.36
C TYR A 350 19.06 -5.19 21.91
N LEU A 351 19.32 -4.20 21.05
CA LEU A 351 19.71 -4.45 19.66
C LEU A 351 21.04 -5.21 19.57
N GLN A 352 22.00 -4.89 20.43
CA GLN A 352 23.26 -5.64 20.54
C GLN A 352 23.02 -7.07 21.02
N GLN A 353 22.14 -7.28 22.00
CA GLN A 353 21.77 -8.62 22.48
C GLN A 353 21.17 -9.46 21.34
N LEU A 354 20.23 -8.90 20.57
CA LEU A 354 19.66 -9.57 19.41
C LEU A 354 20.73 -9.88 18.35
N ASN A 355 21.63 -8.94 18.07
CA ASN A 355 22.69 -9.11 17.06
C ASN A 355 23.77 -10.14 17.44
N ARG A 356 23.93 -10.45 18.74
CA ARG A 356 24.82 -11.52 19.20
C ARG A 356 24.26 -12.90 18.89
N GLN A 357 22.94 -13.08 19.03
CA GLN A 357 22.28 -14.37 18.85
C GLN A 357 21.84 -14.60 17.39
N HIS A 358 21.37 -13.54 16.74
CA HIS A 358 20.85 -13.53 15.38
C HIS A 358 21.56 -12.46 14.56
N ARG A 359 21.51 -12.54 13.24
CA ARG A 359 21.95 -11.42 12.41
C ARG A 359 20.87 -10.36 12.43
N LEU A 360 21.18 -9.14 12.86
CA LEU A 360 20.20 -8.06 12.92
C LEU A 360 20.38 -7.08 11.74
N LEU A 361 19.29 -6.84 11.02
CA LEU A 361 19.14 -5.78 10.04
C LEU A 361 18.09 -4.79 10.54
N VAL A 362 18.50 -3.56 10.85
CA VAL A 362 17.60 -2.50 11.33
C VAL A 362 17.23 -1.59 10.16
N ILE A 363 15.93 -1.49 9.89
CA ILE A 363 15.37 -0.64 8.85
C ILE A 363 14.65 0.51 9.53
N PHE A 364 15.02 1.73 9.15
CA PHE A 364 14.41 2.94 9.64
C PHE A 364 14.34 4.01 8.56
N PHE A 365 13.53 5.02 8.83
CA PHE A 365 13.02 5.90 7.79
C PHE A 365 13.76 7.24 7.74
N GLU A 366 14.05 7.68 6.52
CA GLU A 366 14.46 9.04 6.19
C GLU A 366 13.23 9.86 5.78
N ASP A 367 13.18 11.12 6.18
CA ASP A 367 12.16 12.06 5.73
C ASP A 367 12.62 12.75 4.44
N ALA A 368 11.96 12.41 3.32
CA ALA A 368 12.28 12.98 2.01
C ALA A 368 12.02 14.50 1.97
N ALA A 369 10.94 14.97 2.59
CA ALA A 369 10.57 16.39 2.58
C ALA A 369 11.60 17.22 3.36
N LEU A 370 12.11 16.68 4.47
CA LEU A 370 13.17 17.32 5.24
C LEU A 370 14.48 17.45 4.44
N LYS A 371 14.82 16.42 3.67
CA LYS A 371 16.03 16.40 2.83
C LYS A 371 15.93 17.39 1.66
N GLU A 372 14.77 17.47 1.01
CA GLU A 372 14.48 18.46 -0.02
C GLU A 372 14.49 19.90 0.54
N TYR A 373 13.96 20.07 1.75
CA TYR A 373 13.97 21.36 2.44
C TYR A 373 15.40 21.85 2.70
N VAL A 374 16.26 20.99 3.27
CA VAL A 374 17.69 21.31 3.51
C VAL A 374 18.45 21.64 2.22
N ALA A 375 18.05 21.08 1.08
CA ALA A 375 18.68 21.37 -0.22
C ALA A 375 18.27 22.74 -0.80
N THR A 376 17.23 23.38 -0.27
CA THR A 376 16.75 24.69 -0.73
C THR A 376 17.50 25.80 0.02
N PRO A 377 17.86 26.93 -0.62
CA PRO A 377 18.50 28.03 0.09
C PRO A 377 17.51 28.78 0.99
N ALA A 378 17.92 29.09 2.23
CA ALA A 378 17.18 29.97 3.13
C ALA A 378 17.17 31.42 2.60
N ARG A 379 16.01 32.10 2.67
CA ARG A 379 15.83 33.47 2.15
C ARG A 379 15.74 34.52 3.26
N ASP A 380 15.48 34.09 4.48
CA ASP A 380 15.17 34.91 5.65
C ASP A 380 15.87 34.36 6.90
N THR A 381 15.98 35.19 7.94
CA THR A 381 16.62 34.81 9.21
C THR A 381 15.88 33.66 9.90
N GLU A 382 14.54 33.67 9.88
CA GLU A 382 13.73 32.56 10.40
C GLU A 382 13.98 31.26 9.61
N GLY A 383 14.02 31.36 8.27
CA GLY A 383 14.40 30.24 7.42
C GLY A 383 15.76 29.66 7.77
N TYR A 384 16.75 30.50 8.11
CA TYR A 384 18.06 30.01 8.54
C TYR A 384 17.97 29.16 9.82
N TYR A 385 17.24 29.62 10.84
CA TYR A 385 17.02 28.82 12.06
C TYR A 385 16.33 27.49 11.77
N ARG A 386 15.30 27.49 10.92
CA ARG A 386 14.60 26.27 10.51
C ARG A 386 15.52 25.32 9.74
N HIS A 387 16.41 25.83 8.89
CA HIS A 387 17.42 25.02 8.17
C HIS A 387 18.40 24.36 9.13
N VAL A 388 18.96 25.10 10.10
CA VAL A 388 19.89 24.53 11.09
C VAL A 388 19.24 23.39 11.87
N ILE A 389 17.96 23.54 12.26
CA ILE A 389 17.21 22.47 12.94
C ILE A 389 17.01 21.27 12.00
N ALA A 390 16.63 21.51 10.74
CA ALA A 390 16.44 20.45 9.76
C ALA A 390 17.75 19.67 9.47
N GLU A 391 18.87 20.39 9.30
CA GLU A 391 20.20 19.80 9.14
C GLU A 391 20.60 18.96 10.35
N LYS A 392 20.32 19.44 11.57
CA LYS A 392 20.57 18.68 12.79
C LYS A 392 19.82 17.35 12.78
N PHE A 393 18.54 17.32 12.40
CA PHE A 393 17.78 16.08 12.32
C PHE A 393 18.33 15.11 11.27
N VAL A 394 18.73 15.61 10.09
CA VAL A 394 19.38 14.79 9.06
C VAL A 394 20.71 14.23 9.56
N PHE A 395 21.51 15.05 10.25
CA PHE A 395 22.76 14.63 10.85
C PHE A 395 22.56 13.55 11.92
N GLU A 396 21.57 13.69 12.81
CA GLU A 396 21.26 12.68 13.83
C GLU A 396 20.90 11.32 13.21
N LYS A 397 20.18 11.29 12.07
CA LYS A 397 19.91 10.02 11.35
C LYS A 397 21.18 9.37 10.83
N ARG A 398 22.13 10.15 10.30
CA ARG A 398 23.44 9.62 9.87
C ARG A 398 24.26 9.12 11.05
N LEU A 399 24.20 9.82 12.18
CA LEU A 399 24.86 9.39 13.42
C LEU A 399 24.32 8.03 13.87
N ILE A 400 22.99 7.83 13.85
CA ILE A 400 22.37 6.54 14.17
C ILE A 400 22.90 5.42 13.27
N VAL A 401 23.00 5.63 11.95
CA VAL A 401 23.60 4.65 11.02
C VAL A 401 25.03 4.31 11.43
N SER A 402 25.84 5.33 11.73
CA SER A 402 27.23 5.16 12.15
C SER A 402 27.35 4.37 13.45
N THR A 403 26.54 4.72 14.45
CA THR A 403 26.52 4.06 15.77
C THR A 403 26.08 2.60 15.66
N LEU A 404 25.06 2.28 14.85
CA LEU A 404 24.66 0.89 14.59
C LEU A 404 25.80 0.09 13.93
N LYS A 405 26.44 0.68 12.91
CA LYS A 405 27.57 0.07 12.20
C LYS A 405 28.77 -0.20 13.11
N GLN A 406 29.10 0.73 14.02
CA GLN A 406 30.16 0.56 15.02
C GLN A 406 29.93 -0.67 15.91
N HIS A 407 28.68 -1.03 16.18
CA HIS A 407 28.30 -2.21 16.95
C HIS A 407 28.05 -3.46 16.10
N GLY A 408 28.46 -3.44 14.82
CA GLY A 408 28.33 -4.57 13.90
C GLY A 408 26.88 -4.87 13.47
N ILE A 409 25.95 -3.94 13.70
CA ILE A 409 24.54 -4.05 13.32
C ILE A 409 24.37 -3.46 11.92
N SER A 410 23.80 -4.26 11.00
CA SER A 410 23.49 -3.78 9.66
C SER A 410 22.27 -2.88 9.71
N SER A 411 22.26 -1.82 8.91
CA SER A 411 21.11 -0.94 8.81
C SER A 411 20.79 -0.47 7.40
N VAL A 412 19.53 -0.14 7.16
CA VAL A 412 19.02 0.53 5.95
C VAL A 412 18.27 1.78 6.39
N LEU A 413 18.80 2.94 6.02
CA LEU A 413 18.12 4.23 6.11
C LEU A 413 17.54 4.53 4.73
N THR A 414 16.21 4.56 4.62
CA THR A 414 15.54 4.77 3.32
C THR A 414 14.23 5.55 3.48
N THR A 415 13.77 6.15 2.39
CA THR A 415 12.44 6.75 2.30
C THR A 415 11.35 5.66 2.27
N PRO A 416 10.15 5.90 2.82
CA PRO A 416 9.08 4.89 2.83
C PRO A 416 8.70 4.33 1.44
N GLU A 417 8.82 5.13 0.38
CA GLU A 417 8.55 4.73 -1.01
C GLU A 417 9.49 3.64 -1.54
N ASN A 418 10.77 3.74 -1.22
CA ASN A 418 11.81 2.84 -1.72
C ASN A 418 12.05 1.64 -0.78
N LEU A 419 11.35 1.61 0.36
CA LEU A 419 11.54 0.64 1.43
C LEU A 419 11.58 -0.81 0.92
N SER A 420 10.57 -1.23 0.17
CA SER A 420 10.47 -2.62 -0.30
C SER A 420 11.69 -3.01 -1.16
N VAL A 421 12.12 -2.13 -2.08
CA VAL A 421 13.24 -2.39 -2.98
C VAL A 421 14.56 -2.44 -2.21
N ASP A 422 14.80 -1.46 -1.34
CA ASP A 422 16.05 -1.36 -0.59
C ASP A 422 16.24 -2.51 0.39
N VAL A 423 15.16 -2.95 1.03
CA VAL A 423 15.18 -4.10 1.94
C VAL A 423 15.47 -5.40 1.20
N ILE A 424 14.86 -5.61 0.04
CA ILE A 424 15.14 -6.77 -0.82
C ILE A 424 16.61 -6.76 -1.27
N ASN A 425 17.08 -5.62 -1.76
CA ASN A 425 18.47 -5.43 -2.17
C ASN A 425 19.44 -5.75 -1.03
N LYS A 426 19.15 -5.29 0.19
CA LYS A 426 19.98 -5.55 1.36
C LYS A 426 19.97 -7.03 1.73
N TYR A 427 18.82 -7.68 1.71
CA TYR A 427 18.72 -9.12 1.93
C TYR A 427 19.55 -9.91 0.90
N LEU A 428 19.43 -9.58 -0.40
CA LEU A 428 20.21 -10.23 -1.46
C LEU A 428 21.72 -9.98 -1.29
N GLU A 429 22.12 -8.77 -0.90
CA GLU A 429 23.52 -8.43 -0.59
C GLU A 429 24.04 -9.31 0.56
N MET A 430 23.30 -9.39 1.66
CA MET A 430 23.68 -10.17 2.82
C MET A 430 23.73 -11.68 2.51
N LYS A 431 22.77 -12.18 1.72
CA LYS A 431 22.75 -13.59 1.27
C LYS A 431 23.92 -13.93 0.35
N SER A 432 24.29 -13.01 -0.55
CA SER A 432 25.41 -13.21 -1.49
C SER A 432 26.78 -13.24 -0.82
N ARG A 433 26.91 -12.56 0.32
CA ARG A 433 28.14 -12.46 1.12
C ARG A 433 28.22 -13.52 2.24
N SER A 434 27.30 -14.48 2.27
CA SER A 434 27.15 -15.47 3.35
C SER A 434 27.11 -14.84 4.75
N GLN A 435 26.45 -13.67 4.87
CA GLN A 435 26.30 -12.95 6.13
C GLN A 435 25.01 -13.29 6.89
N ILE A 436 24.22 -14.23 6.37
CA ILE A 436 22.96 -14.70 6.95
C ILE A 436 23.11 -16.17 7.29
#